data_AF-A0AAN6R109-F1
#
_entry.id   AF-A0AAN6R109-F1
#
_cell.length_a   1.000
_cell.length_b   1.000
_cell.length_c   1.000
_cell.angle_alpha   90.00
_cell.angle_beta   90.00
_cell.angle_gamma   90.00
#
_symmetry.space_group_name_H-M   'P 1'
#
loop_
_entity.id
_entity.type
_entity.pdbx_description
1 polymer ?
#
loop_
_entity_poly.entity_id
_entity_poly.type
_entity_poly.pdbx_seq_one_letter_code
_entity_poly.pdbx_strand_id
1 'polypeptide(L)'
;MSRDEELAGAAVQPRRTNSSEKKRQRDNMLNTIRSKFGSKNTTSMNLKQSSVPHPQQNHTPSTRRPASAISNPFRISGDAPPAYTPAPNAAPMVQPPTATLTPPANQSTADDPYAFLDIFDTVFLIDDSGSMAGSRWREAARAIETITPICTAHDADGIDLYFLNHPDSPTHHNVTRSAAVRDIFSTVHPRAGTPTGQRLNQILKPYLRRYELAPETTKPMNIICITDGEPSDDVESPLIAAAKKLDRLDAAAWQVGVQFFQVGNDEGAREHLRSLDDELGIIAGDGGMRDIVDTVPFTGAEGGCLTGEGILKVVLGAVNRRLDRKRSRELHR
;
A
#
# COMPACT_ATOMS: atom_id res chain seq x y z
N MET A 1 69.89 10.52 -28.04
CA MET A 1 70.25 11.58 -29.02
C MET A 1 69.13 11.64 -30.04
N SER A 2 68.62 12.85 -30.23
CA SER A 2 67.39 13.29 -30.89
C SER A 2 67.17 12.77 -32.32
N ARG A 3 65.89 12.72 -32.75
CA ARG A 3 65.35 13.67 -33.74
C ARG A 3 63.84 13.52 -33.92
N ASP A 4 63.17 14.65 -33.73
CA ASP A 4 61.87 15.02 -34.29
C ASP A 4 61.86 14.93 -35.82
N GLU A 5 60.72 14.63 -36.43
CA GLU A 5 60.17 15.44 -37.54
C GLU A 5 58.71 15.11 -37.87
N GLU A 6 58.11 16.09 -38.53
CA GLU A 6 56.73 16.56 -38.48
C GLU A 6 55.99 16.29 -39.81
N LEU A 7 54.65 16.44 -39.76
CA LEU A 7 53.76 17.02 -40.78
C LEU A 7 53.01 16.18 -41.85
N ALA A 8 51.74 16.64 -41.97
CA ALA A 8 50.75 16.57 -43.05
C ALA A 8 49.86 15.29 -43.09
N GLY A 9 48.54 15.35 -43.07
CA GLY A 9 47.58 16.45 -43.22
C GLY A 9 46.42 15.95 -44.10
N ALA A 10 45.19 15.89 -43.56
CA ALA A 10 43.98 15.77 -44.39
C ALA A 10 42.75 16.25 -43.61
N ALA A 11 42.24 17.40 -44.02
CA ALA A 11 40.98 17.99 -43.56
C ALA A 11 39.79 17.28 -44.22
N VAL A 12 38.74 16.99 -43.44
CA VAL A 12 37.42 16.58 -43.95
C VAL A 12 36.39 17.59 -43.49
N GLN A 13 35.79 18.30 -44.44
CA GLN A 13 34.68 19.21 -44.25
C GLN A 13 33.35 18.46 -43.99
N PRO A 14 32.37 19.06 -43.30
CA PRO A 14 31.10 18.42 -42.98
C PRO A 14 30.11 18.45 -44.16
N ARG A 15 29.51 17.30 -44.48
CA ARG A 15 28.41 17.18 -45.44
C ARG A 15 27.07 17.51 -44.75
N ARG A 16 26.41 18.57 -45.20
CA ARG A 16 24.98 18.85 -44.98
C ARG A 16 24.15 18.11 -46.03
N THR A 17 23.11 17.39 -45.59
CA THR A 17 21.77 17.13 -46.18
C THR A 17 21.09 16.02 -45.34
N ASN A 18 19.79 15.89 -45.09
CA ASN A 18 18.57 16.58 -45.54
C ASN A 18 17.49 16.37 -44.45
N SER A 19 16.74 17.42 -44.08
CA SER A 19 15.65 17.35 -43.07
C SER A 19 14.29 16.92 -43.64
N SER A 20 14.26 16.35 -44.85
CA SER A 20 13.03 16.03 -45.58
C SER A 20 12.54 14.59 -45.45
N GLU A 21 13.29 13.67 -44.82
CA GLU A 21 12.85 12.28 -44.61
C GLU A 21 12.14 12.03 -43.28
N LYS A 22 12.33 12.87 -42.26
CA LYS A 22 11.66 12.73 -40.96
C LYS A 22 10.22 13.24 -40.91
N LYS A 23 9.72 13.88 -41.98
CA LYS A 23 8.35 14.42 -42.03
C LYS A 23 7.35 13.50 -42.73
N ARG A 24 7.80 12.54 -43.55
CA ARG A 24 6.91 11.60 -44.26
C ARG A 24 6.50 10.36 -43.45
N GLN A 25 7.17 10.08 -42.34
CA GLN A 25 6.81 8.96 -41.46
C GLN A 25 5.84 9.33 -40.33
N ARG A 26 5.57 10.62 -40.10
CA ARG A 26 4.60 11.09 -39.09
C ARG A 26 3.16 11.23 -39.61
N ASP A 27 2.98 11.38 -40.92
CA ASP A 27 1.65 11.61 -41.51
C ASP A 27 0.90 10.31 -41.83
N ASN A 28 1.56 9.14 -41.80
CA ASN A 28 0.93 7.84 -42.07
C ASN A 28 0.40 7.11 -40.82
N MET A 29 0.52 7.69 -39.62
CA MET A 29 0.05 7.06 -38.37
C MET A 29 -1.21 7.73 -37.78
N LEU A 30 -1.80 8.71 -38.47
CA LEU A 30 -2.98 9.46 -38.01
C LEU A 30 -4.28 9.15 -38.77
N ASN A 31 -4.28 8.17 -39.69
CA ASN A 31 -5.46 7.79 -40.48
C ASN A 31 -6.11 6.44 -40.12
N THR A 32 -5.70 5.77 -39.03
CA THR A 32 -6.24 4.44 -38.68
C THR A 32 -7.15 4.42 -37.45
N ILE A 33 -7.52 5.57 -36.87
CA ILE A 33 -8.43 5.64 -35.70
C ILE A 33 -9.64 6.55 -35.98
N ARG A 34 -10.27 6.38 -37.14
CA ARG A 34 -11.60 6.94 -37.44
C ARG A 34 -12.43 6.00 -38.31
N SER A 35 -12.80 4.84 -37.77
CA SER A 35 -13.83 4.00 -38.39
C SER A 35 -14.41 2.97 -37.41
N LYS A 36 -14.95 3.42 -36.26
CA LYS A 36 -15.76 2.53 -35.42
C LYS A 36 -16.74 3.24 -34.49
N PHE A 37 -17.41 4.28 -34.98
CA PHE A 37 -18.68 4.73 -34.40
C PHE A 37 -19.59 5.21 -35.54
N GLY A 38 -20.60 4.40 -35.85
CA GLY A 38 -21.56 4.64 -36.91
C GLY A 38 -22.83 3.85 -36.63
N SER A 39 -23.81 4.56 -36.07
CA SER A 39 -25.20 4.18 -35.84
C SER A 39 -25.86 3.50 -37.05
N LYS A 40 -26.77 2.55 -36.80
CA LYS A 40 -28.00 2.39 -37.60
C LYS A 40 -29.10 1.61 -36.87
N ASN A 41 -30.31 2.03 -37.24
CA ASN A 41 -31.60 1.91 -36.60
C ASN A 41 -32.44 0.75 -37.18
N THR A 42 -33.50 0.37 -36.45
CA THR A 42 -34.81 -0.19 -36.88
C THR A 42 -34.88 -1.56 -37.58
N THR A 43 -35.75 -2.46 -37.08
CA THR A 43 -37.04 -2.84 -37.70
C THR A 43 -37.82 -3.81 -36.79
N SER A 44 -39.09 -3.49 -36.55
CA SER A 44 -40.11 -4.28 -35.87
C SER A 44 -40.62 -5.43 -36.74
N MET A 45 -41.02 -6.58 -36.16
CA MET A 45 -42.18 -7.36 -36.60
C MET A 45 -42.79 -8.15 -35.43
N ASN A 46 -44.08 -8.44 -35.60
CA ASN A 46 -45.12 -8.60 -34.60
C ASN A 46 -45.73 -10.03 -34.66
N LEU A 47 -46.45 -10.41 -33.60
CA LEU A 47 -47.50 -11.44 -33.48
C LEU A 47 -47.14 -12.93 -33.65
N LYS A 48 -47.38 -13.71 -32.57
CA LYS A 48 -48.66 -14.44 -32.46
C LYS A 48 -48.97 -14.87 -31.03
N GLN A 49 -50.19 -14.54 -30.63
CA GLN A 49 -50.91 -14.89 -29.43
C GLN A 49 -51.78 -16.12 -29.74
N SER A 50 -51.81 -17.10 -28.84
CA SER A 50 -52.91 -18.05 -28.71
C SER A 50 -53.09 -18.40 -27.23
N SER A 51 -54.35 -18.60 -26.86
CA SER A 51 -54.89 -18.35 -25.53
C SER A 51 -55.78 -19.52 -25.07
N VAL A 52 -55.56 -19.96 -23.80
CA VAL A 52 -56.47 -20.62 -22.82
C VAL A 52 -57.05 -22.02 -23.20
N PRO A 53 -57.46 -22.93 -22.25
CA PRO A 53 -57.66 -22.72 -20.80
C PRO A 53 -57.19 -23.82 -19.81
N HIS A 54 -57.13 -23.40 -18.53
CA HIS A 54 -57.07 -24.17 -17.27
C HIS A 54 -58.31 -25.09 -17.09
N PRO A 55 -58.33 -26.14 -16.23
CA PRO A 55 -58.30 -25.93 -14.76
C PRO A 55 -57.76 -27.10 -13.87
N GLN A 56 -57.82 -26.85 -12.54
CA GLN A 56 -57.72 -27.73 -11.35
C GLN A 56 -56.31 -27.93 -10.77
N GLN A 57 -55.93 -27.22 -9.70
CA GLN A 57 -56.30 -27.45 -8.28
C GLN A 57 -56.08 -28.90 -7.80
N ASN A 58 -55.00 -29.11 -7.06
CA ASN A 58 -55.00 -30.07 -5.95
C ASN A 58 -54.04 -29.62 -4.85
N HIS A 59 -54.63 -29.35 -3.69
CA HIS A 59 -53.98 -29.10 -2.42
C HIS A 59 -53.41 -30.41 -1.87
N THR A 60 -52.17 -30.41 -1.40
CA THR A 60 -51.61 -31.48 -0.57
C THR A 60 -51.53 -31.02 0.89
N PRO A 61 -51.99 -31.84 1.86
CA PRO A 61 -52.03 -31.45 3.26
C PRO A 61 -50.66 -31.61 3.93
N SER A 62 -50.37 -30.70 4.86
CA SER A 62 -49.21 -30.75 5.75
C SER A 62 -49.46 -31.80 6.85
N THR A 63 -48.75 -32.92 6.79
CA THR A 63 -48.86 -34.00 7.78
C THR A 63 -47.92 -33.75 8.96
N ARG A 64 -48.53 -33.32 10.06
CA ARG A 64 -48.01 -33.30 11.43
C ARG A 64 -47.62 -34.72 11.87
N ARG A 65 -46.39 -34.94 12.34
CA ARG A 65 -45.98 -36.15 13.08
C ARG A 65 -45.20 -35.73 14.36
N PRO A 66 -45.40 -36.43 15.50
CA PRO A 66 -45.27 -35.83 16.82
C PRO A 66 -43.83 -35.87 17.36
N ALA A 67 -43.53 -34.88 18.21
CA ALA A 67 -42.34 -34.85 19.04
C ALA A 67 -42.45 -35.88 20.17
N SER A 68 -41.42 -36.71 20.32
CA SER A 68 -41.27 -37.64 21.41
C SER A 68 -40.96 -36.89 22.71
N ALA A 69 -41.71 -37.23 23.75
CA ALA A 69 -41.52 -36.76 25.11
C ALA A 69 -40.20 -37.30 25.69
N ILE A 70 -39.33 -36.39 26.13
CA ILE A 70 -38.32 -36.67 27.15
C ILE A 70 -38.57 -35.69 28.30
N SER A 71 -38.87 -36.31 29.44
CA SER A 71 -39.14 -35.76 30.76
C SER A 71 -38.07 -34.79 31.24
N ASN A 72 -38.48 -33.57 31.59
CA ASN A 72 -37.66 -32.62 32.33
C ASN A 72 -38.26 -32.47 33.75
N PRO A 73 -37.62 -32.98 34.83
CA PRO A 73 -38.29 -33.20 36.11
C PRO A 73 -38.19 -32.02 37.11
N PHE A 74 -38.06 -30.78 36.64
CA PHE A 74 -38.07 -29.62 37.54
C PHE A 74 -38.80 -28.43 36.93
N ARG A 75 -40.14 -28.45 37.05
CA ARG A 75 -40.96 -27.23 37.08
C ARG A 75 -41.95 -27.36 38.23
N ILE A 76 -41.60 -26.75 39.36
CA ILE A 76 -42.55 -26.39 40.42
C ILE A 76 -42.54 -24.86 40.52
N SER A 77 -43.74 -24.36 40.80
CA SER A 77 -44.26 -23.01 40.84
C SER A 77 -43.44 -21.98 41.62
N GLY A 78 -43.77 -20.71 41.37
CA GLY A 78 -43.01 -19.54 41.80
C GLY A 78 -42.78 -19.43 43.30
N ASP A 79 -41.53 -19.20 43.64
CA ASP A 79 -41.08 -18.31 44.71
C ASP A 79 -39.70 -17.78 44.33
N ALA A 80 -39.37 -16.53 44.66
CA ALA A 80 -38.07 -15.95 44.35
C ALA A 80 -37.00 -16.50 45.30
N PRO A 81 -35.79 -16.88 44.84
CA PRO A 81 -34.76 -17.39 45.73
C PRO A 81 -34.23 -16.26 46.64
N PRO A 82 -33.85 -16.55 47.91
CA PRO A 82 -33.35 -15.56 48.84
C PRO A 82 -32.00 -14.97 48.37
N ALA A 83 -31.78 -13.69 48.69
CA ALA A 83 -30.53 -12.99 48.43
C ALA A 83 -29.36 -13.67 49.17
N TYR A 84 -28.30 -14.04 48.44
CA TYR A 84 -27.10 -14.62 49.02
C TYR A 84 -26.26 -13.56 49.75
N THR A 85 -26.06 -13.76 51.05
CA THR A 85 -25.03 -13.08 51.84
C THR A 85 -23.69 -13.82 51.67
N PRO A 86 -22.56 -13.14 51.41
CA PRO A 86 -21.27 -13.83 51.27
C PRO A 86 -20.75 -14.33 52.63
N ALA A 87 -20.32 -15.60 52.67
CA ALA A 87 -19.66 -16.20 53.84
C ALA A 87 -18.20 -15.73 53.97
N PRO A 88 -17.68 -15.52 55.19
CA PRO A 88 -16.32 -15.06 55.42
C PRO A 88 -15.39 -16.27 55.54
N ASN A 89 -14.80 -16.72 54.43
CA ASN A 89 -13.50 -17.41 54.36
C ASN A 89 -13.31 -18.00 52.95
N ALA A 90 -12.72 -17.22 52.06
CA ALA A 90 -12.10 -17.72 50.84
C ALA A 90 -10.62 -17.32 50.87
N ALA A 91 -9.74 -18.32 50.81
CA ALA A 91 -8.29 -18.16 50.73
C ALA A 91 -7.88 -17.40 49.44
N PRO A 92 -6.75 -16.66 49.44
CA PRO A 92 -6.37 -15.86 48.28
C PRO A 92 -5.92 -16.76 47.12
N MET A 93 -6.69 -16.77 46.04
CA MET A 93 -6.26 -17.26 44.73
C MET A 93 -5.23 -16.28 44.14
N VAL A 94 -4.01 -16.77 43.93
CA VAL A 94 -2.96 -16.08 43.19
C VAL A 94 -3.37 -16.02 41.71
N GLN A 95 -3.61 -14.81 41.20
CA GLN A 95 -3.82 -14.56 39.77
C GLN A 95 -2.47 -14.62 39.02
N PRO A 96 -2.41 -15.16 37.79
CA PRO A 96 -1.23 -14.99 36.94
C PRO A 96 -1.10 -13.52 36.49
N PRO A 97 0.12 -12.99 36.29
CA PRO A 97 0.31 -11.57 36.02
C PRO A 97 -0.29 -11.20 34.67
N THR A 98 -1.26 -10.28 34.71
CA THR A 98 -1.75 -9.57 33.53
C THR A 98 -0.66 -8.57 33.14
N ALA A 99 -0.04 -8.77 31.98
CA ALA A 99 0.96 -7.84 31.45
C ALA A 99 0.27 -6.52 31.04
N THR A 100 0.18 -5.58 31.96
CA THR A 100 -0.14 -4.17 31.66
C THR A 100 1.12 -3.51 31.12
N LEU A 101 1.17 -3.28 29.81
CA LEU A 101 2.19 -2.45 29.17
C LEU A 101 1.92 -0.99 29.54
N THR A 102 2.38 -0.59 30.72
CA THR A 102 2.53 0.82 31.08
C THR A 102 3.80 1.32 30.39
N PRO A 103 3.75 2.37 29.54
CA PRO A 103 4.98 2.92 28.99
C PRO A 103 5.81 3.53 30.13
N PRO A 104 7.10 3.18 30.27
CA PRO A 104 7.96 3.85 31.23
C PRO A 104 8.20 5.28 30.75
N ALA A 105 7.65 6.26 31.47
CA ALA A 105 8.08 7.64 31.34
C ALA A 105 9.54 7.75 31.77
N ASN A 106 10.35 8.41 30.94
CA ASN A 106 11.80 8.61 31.05
C ASN A 106 12.68 7.39 30.73
N GLN A 107 12.74 7.05 29.44
CA GLN A 107 14.00 6.56 28.86
C GLN A 107 14.70 7.75 28.20
N SER A 108 15.98 7.90 28.51
CA SER A 108 16.90 8.84 27.87
C SER A 108 16.76 8.81 26.34
N THR A 109 16.56 9.97 25.73
CA THR A 109 16.30 10.19 24.29
C THR A 109 17.42 9.73 23.34
N ALA A 110 18.50 9.15 23.86
CA ALA A 110 19.64 8.69 23.08
C ALA A 110 19.50 7.24 22.55
N ASP A 111 18.65 6.42 23.19
CA ASP A 111 18.46 5.00 22.85
C ASP A 111 17.01 4.65 22.47
N ASP A 112 16.20 5.66 22.15
CA ASP A 112 14.84 5.43 21.65
C ASP A 112 14.91 4.87 20.22
N PRO A 113 14.55 3.59 19.99
CA PRO A 113 14.66 2.96 18.67
C PRO A 113 13.63 3.49 17.67
N TYR A 114 12.77 4.43 18.08
CA TYR A 114 11.73 5.05 17.27
C TYR A 114 11.96 6.56 17.07
N ALA A 115 13.00 7.15 17.69
CA ALA A 115 13.28 8.59 17.64
C ALA A 115 13.38 9.16 16.22
N PHE A 116 13.71 8.32 15.24
CA PHE A 116 13.84 8.73 13.86
C PHE A 116 12.51 8.85 13.10
N LEU A 117 11.41 8.37 13.67
CA LEU A 117 10.09 8.55 13.06
C LEU A 117 9.71 10.04 13.00
N ASP A 118 10.24 10.89 13.89
CA ASP A 118 10.10 12.36 13.84
C ASP A 118 10.79 13.00 12.61
N ILE A 119 11.70 12.29 11.95
CA ILE A 119 12.49 12.85 10.83
C ILE A 119 11.74 12.71 9.49
N PHE A 120 10.78 11.80 9.38
CA PHE A 120 10.12 11.45 8.11
C PHE A 120 8.60 11.52 8.22
N ASP A 121 7.94 12.02 7.18
CA ASP A 121 6.50 11.82 7.01
C ASP A 121 6.26 10.36 6.64
N THR A 122 5.42 9.68 7.42
CA THR A 122 5.07 8.27 7.18
C THR A 122 3.76 8.16 6.40
N VAL A 123 3.83 7.60 5.20
CA VAL A 123 2.69 7.42 4.30
C VAL A 123 2.46 5.94 4.07
N PHE A 124 1.26 5.43 4.36
CA PHE A 124 0.84 4.08 3.98
C PHE A 124 0.08 4.13 2.66
N LEU A 125 0.61 3.41 1.67
CA LEU A 125 -0.09 3.15 0.41
C LEU A 125 -0.70 1.74 0.48
N ILE A 126 -2.00 1.66 0.67
CA ILE A 126 -2.69 0.41 1.00
C ILE A 126 -3.36 -0.12 -0.26
N ASP A 127 -3.09 -1.39 -0.58
CA ASP A 127 -3.80 -2.11 -1.61
C ASP A 127 -5.24 -2.40 -1.14
N ASP A 128 -6.20 -1.78 -1.82
CA ASP A 128 -7.64 -2.05 -1.73
C ASP A 128 -8.15 -2.70 -3.03
N SER A 129 -7.32 -3.49 -3.71
CA SER A 129 -7.69 -4.34 -4.84
C SER A 129 -8.64 -5.47 -4.42
N GLY A 130 -9.31 -6.09 -5.38
CA GLY A 130 -10.23 -7.21 -5.09
C GLY A 130 -9.56 -8.42 -4.40
N SER A 131 -8.27 -8.67 -4.65
CA SER A 131 -7.52 -9.80 -4.05
C SER A 131 -7.35 -9.66 -2.55
N MET A 132 -7.30 -8.42 -2.04
CA MET A 132 -7.14 -8.13 -0.62
C MET A 132 -8.38 -8.48 0.22
N ALA A 133 -9.54 -8.76 -0.40
CA ALA A 133 -10.78 -9.04 0.32
C ALA A 133 -10.63 -10.19 1.35
N GLY A 134 -11.19 -10.01 2.55
CA GLY A 134 -11.24 -11.04 3.58
C GLY A 134 -10.15 -10.90 4.66
N SER A 135 -9.27 -11.90 4.79
CA SER A 135 -8.25 -11.91 5.86
C SER A 135 -7.16 -10.86 5.61
N ARG A 136 -6.64 -10.76 4.38
CA ARG A 136 -5.54 -9.84 4.02
C ARG A 136 -5.89 -8.39 4.34
N TRP A 137 -7.07 -7.91 3.95
CA TRP A 137 -7.59 -6.59 4.31
C TRP A 137 -7.69 -6.36 5.82
N ARG A 138 -8.23 -7.33 6.57
CA ARG A 138 -8.35 -7.24 8.03
C ARG A 138 -7.01 -7.26 8.74
N GLU A 139 -6.03 -7.97 8.19
CA GLU A 139 -4.67 -7.99 8.73
C GLU A 139 -3.96 -6.67 8.48
N ALA A 140 -4.06 -6.10 7.27
CA ALA A 140 -3.55 -4.76 6.98
C ALA A 140 -4.16 -3.70 7.91
N ALA A 141 -5.49 -3.70 8.06
CA ALA A 141 -6.19 -2.80 8.97
C ALA A 141 -5.66 -2.88 10.41
N ARG A 142 -5.59 -4.10 10.96
CA ARG A 142 -5.13 -4.33 12.34
C ARG A 142 -3.68 -3.96 12.55
N ALA A 143 -2.82 -4.25 11.58
CA ALA A 143 -1.41 -3.97 11.70
C ALA A 143 -1.15 -2.45 11.69
N ILE A 144 -1.79 -1.69 10.79
CA ILE A 144 -1.73 -0.22 10.79
C ILE A 144 -2.33 0.36 12.07
N GLU A 145 -3.49 -0.13 12.51
CA GLU A 145 -4.12 0.29 13.77
C GLU A 145 -3.17 0.11 14.98
N THR A 146 -2.40 -0.99 14.99
CA THR A 146 -1.45 -1.35 16.05
C THR A 146 -0.23 -0.43 16.06
N ILE A 147 0.30 -0.06 14.90
CA ILE A 147 1.52 0.77 14.82
C ILE A 147 1.24 2.26 14.87
N THR A 148 0.00 2.70 14.60
CA THR A 148 -0.35 4.13 14.58
C THR A 148 0.07 4.86 15.86
N PRO A 149 -0.22 4.35 17.09
CA PRO A 149 0.20 5.01 18.32
C PRO A 149 1.72 5.13 18.46
N ILE A 150 2.46 4.17 17.90
CA ILE A 150 3.93 4.17 17.90
C ILE A 150 4.42 5.27 16.96
N CYS A 151 3.93 5.30 15.71
CA CYS A 151 4.26 6.36 14.77
C CYS A 151 3.95 7.76 15.34
N THR A 152 2.77 7.93 15.93
CA THR A 152 2.29 9.24 16.41
C THR A 152 2.92 9.69 17.72
N ALA A 153 3.59 8.78 18.45
CA ALA A 153 4.37 9.16 19.62
C ALA A 153 5.63 9.96 19.25
N HIS A 154 6.08 9.81 18.00
CA HIS A 154 7.30 10.44 17.48
C HIS A 154 7.01 11.40 16.32
N ASP A 155 5.90 11.23 15.59
CA ASP A 155 5.46 12.14 14.53
C ASP A 155 4.16 12.85 14.93
N ALA A 156 4.27 14.17 15.18
CA ALA A 156 3.19 14.94 15.79
C ALA A 156 2.02 15.23 14.82
N ASP A 157 2.27 15.24 13.52
CA ASP A 157 1.21 15.39 12.50
C ASP A 157 0.56 14.05 12.15
N GLY A 158 1.27 12.93 12.30
CA GLY A 158 0.72 11.57 12.34
C GLY A 158 1.09 10.76 11.10
N ILE A 159 0.14 10.00 10.56
CA ILE A 159 0.36 9.19 9.34
C ILE A 159 -0.67 9.54 8.27
N ASP A 160 -0.27 9.44 7.01
CA ASP A 160 -1.19 9.57 5.88
C ASP A 160 -1.54 8.20 5.29
N LEU A 161 -2.81 7.99 4.97
CA LEU A 161 -3.32 6.76 4.36
C LEU A 161 -3.80 7.04 2.94
N TYR A 162 -3.16 6.41 1.96
CA TYR A 162 -3.62 6.36 0.58
C TYR A 162 -4.07 4.94 0.25
N PHE A 163 -5.00 4.83 -0.68
CA PHE A 163 -5.46 3.55 -1.21
C PHE A 163 -5.29 3.52 -2.72
N LEU A 164 -5.06 2.34 -3.30
CA LEU A 164 -4.86 2.22 -4.75
C LEU A 164 -6.09 2.67 -5.56
N ASN A 165 -7.28 2.23 -5.16
CA ASN A 165 -8.55 2.40 -5.87
C ASN A 165 -9.52 3.37 -5.18
N HIS A 166 -9.44 3.56 -3.87
CA HIS A 166 -10.23 4.56 -3.18
C HIS A 166 -9.73 5.98 -3.51
N PRO A 167 -10.60 6.96 -3.80
CA PRO A 167 -10.17 8.34 -4.00
C PRO A 167 -9.49 8.88 -2.74
N ASP A 168 -8.57 9.82 -2.94
CA ASP A 168 -7.95 10.51 -1.80
C ASP A 168 -8.98 11.33 -1.00
N SER A 169 -8.79 11.42 0.31
CA SER A 169 -9.70 12.12 1.23
C SER A 169 -8.92 12.85 2.32
N PRO A 170 -9.29 14.11 2.68
CA PRO A 170 -8.69 14.83 3.81
C PRO A 170 -8.76 14.07 5.14
N THR A 171 -9.76 13.18 5.31
CA THR A 171 -9.91 12.37 6.53
C THR A 171 -8.85 11.27 6.66
N HIS A 172 -8.08 11.02 5.59
CA HIS A 172 -7.04 10.00 5.58
C HIS A 172 -5.65 10.55 5.89
N HIS A 173 -5.52 11.87 6.06
CA HIS A 173 -4.25 12.54 6.32
C HIS A 173 -4.13 12.95 7.78
N ASN A 174 -2.90 13.04 8.28
CA ASN A 174 -2.59 13.42 9.66
C ASN A 174 -3.35 12.55 10.69
N VAL A 175 -3.42 11.25 10.43
CA VAL A 175 -4.15 10.30 11.26
C VAL A 175 -3.32 10.00 12.51
N THR A 176 -3.84 10.42 13.67
CA THR A 176 -3.12 10.29 14.95
C THR A 176 -3.70 9.25 15.90
N ARG A 177 -4.81 8.60 15.54
CA ARG A 177 -5.56 7.72 16.45
C ARG A 177 -5.90 6.40 15.77
N SER A 178 -5.66 5.28 16.46
CA SER A 178 -6.08 3.94 16.04
C SER A 178 -7.57 3.86 15.68
N ALA A 179 -8.43 4.55 16.44
CA ALA A 179 -9.87 4.61 16.15
C ALA A 179 -10.18 5.23 14.78
N ALA A 180 -9.43 6.26 14.37
CA ALA A 180 -9.62 6.89 13.06
C ALA A 180 -9.19 5.95 11.92
N VAL A 181 -8.10 5.19 12.11
CA VAL A 181 -7.72 4.12 11.16
C VAL A 181 -8.86 3.12 11.00
N ARG A 182 -9.40 2.62 12.11
CA ARG A 182 -10.52 1.68 12.08
C ARG A 182 -11.75 2.25 11.36
N ASP A 183 -12.08 3.51 11.59
CA ASP A 183 -13.21 4.17 10.93
C ASP A 183 -12.97 4.28 9.42
N ILE A 184 -11.76 4.65 8.99
CA ILE A 184 -11.37 4.69 7.56
C ILE A 184 -11.55 3.32 6.92
N PHE A 185 -10.98 2.28 7.52
CA PHE A 185 -11.07 0.89 7.02
C PHE A 185 -12.50 0.32 7.04
N SER A 186 -13.42 0.93 7.79
CA SER A 186 -14.85 0.57 7.76
C SER A 186 -15.60 1.17 6.56
N THR A 187 -15.05 2.22 5.95
CA THR A 187 -15.64 2.92 4.80
C THR A 187 -15.00 2.53 3.47
N VAL A 188 -13.73 2.15 3.48
CA VAL A 188 -13.01 1.68 2.29
C VAL A 188 -13.20 0.17 2.11
N HIS A 189 -13.45 -0.25 0.88
CA HIS A 189 -13.75 -1.64 0.54
C HIS A 189 -12.88 -2.12 -0.63
N PRO A 190 -12.24 -3.30 -0.50
CA PRO A 190 -11.49 -3.95 -1.57
C PRO A 190 -12.27 -4.07 -2.89
N ARG A 191 -11.71 -3.60 -4.00
CA ARG A 191 -12.32 -3.58 -5.34
C ARG A 191 -11.28 -3.36 -6.45
N ALA A 192 -11.65 -3.70 -7.68
CA ALA A 192 -10.85 -3.43 -8.88
C ALA A 192 -9.43 -4.06 -8.84
N GLY A 193 -8.50 -3.51 -9.62
CA GLY A 193 -7.13 -4.02 -9.78
C GLY A 193 -6.13 -3.34 -8.86
N THR A 194 -4.85 -3.40 -9.22
CA THR A 194 -3.73 -2.95 -8.39
C THR A 194 -2.94 -1.84 -9.12
N PRO A 195 -3.53 -0.64 -9.34
CA PRO A 195 -2.89 0.45 -10.10
C PRO A 195 -1.82 1.19 -9.28
N THR A 196 -0.79 0.46 -8.87
CA THR A 196 0.28 0.91 -7.98
C THR A 196 1.07 2.07 -8.58
N GLY A 197 1.44 1.98 -9.85
CA GLY A 197 2.27 2.99 -10.52
C GLY A 197 1.55 4.34 -10.63
N GLN A 198 0.30 4.30 -11.08
CA GLN A 198 -0.57 5.47 -11.15
C GLN A 198 -0.72 6.13 -9.78
N ARG A 199 -0.96 5.34 -8.72
CA ARG A 199 -1.16 5.91 -7.38
C ARG A 199 0.14 6.48 -6.80
N LEU A 200 1.28 5.80 -6.97
CA LEU A 200 2.59 6.33 -6.60
C LEU A 200 2.88 7.66 -7.28
N ASN A 201 2.60 7.79 -8.59
CA ASN A 201 2.77 9.04 -9.30
C ASN A 201 1.90 10.17 -8.72
N GLN A 202 0.67 9.88 -8.31
CA GLN A 202 -0.23 10.85 -7.69
C GLN A 202 0.28 11.37 -6.33
N ILE A 203 1.06 10.57 -5.60
CA ILE A 203 1.65 10.95 -4.30
C ILE A 203 2.99 11.65 -4.52
N LEU A 204 3.89 11.04 -5.30
CA LEU A 204 5.26 11.51 -5.51
C LEU A 204 5.31 12.84 -6.26
N LYS A 205 4.47 13.03 -7.28
CA LYS A 205 4.56 14.22 -8.13
C LYS A 205 4.22 15.52 -7.40
N PRO A 206 3.13 15.62 -6.60
CA PRO A 206 2.89 16.78 -5.74
C PRO A 206 3.97 16.99 -4.69
N TYR A 207 4.44 15.92 -4.05
CA TYR A 207 5.51 15.99 -3.06
C TYR A 207 6.80 16.59 -3.66
N LEU A 208 7.25 16.08 -4.81
CA LEU A 208 8.44 16.58 -5.48
C LEU A 208 8.31 18.02 -5.99
N ARG A 209 7.08 18.48 -6.26
CA ARG A 209 6.83 19.90 -6.57
C ARG A 209 6.99 20.76 -5.31
N ARG A 210 6.49 20.28 -4.16
CA ARG A 210 6.65 20.97 -2.87
C ARG A 210 8.13 21.06 -2.49
N TYR A 211 8.86 19.94 -2.61
CA TYR A 211 10.29 19.87 -2.35
C TYR A 211 11.10 20.85 -3.23
N GLU A 212 10.81 20.90 -4.52
CA GLU A 212 11.48 21.83 -5.46
C GLU A 212 11.26 23.31 -5.09
N LEU A 213 10.11 23.65 -4.50
CA LEU A 213 9.79 25.02 -4.08
C LEU A 213 10.37 25.37 -2.70
N ALA A 214 10.49 24.38 -1.80
CA ALA A 214 10.86 24.59 -0.41
C ALA A 214 11.70 23.43 0.15
N PRO A 215 12.92 23.20 -0.37
CA PRO A 215 13.72 22.01 -0.06
C PRO A 215 14.11 21.93 1.43
N GLU A 216 14.36 23.07 2.07
CA GLU A 216 14.79 23.15 3.49
C GLU A 216 13.66 22.87 4.50
N THR A 217 12.40 22.97 4.08
CA THR A 217 11.23 22.82 4.98
C THR A 217 10.35 21.63 4.63
N THR A 218 10.62 20.98 3.49
CA THR A 218 9.90 19.78 3.08
C THR A 218 10.52 18.57 3.78
N LYS A 219 9.81 18.04 4.77
CA LYS A 219 10.20 16.84 5.52
C LYS A 219 10.38 15.65 4.56
N PRO A 220 11.44 14.84 4.72
CA PRO A 220 11.60 13.59 3.98
C PRO A 220 10.38 12.68 4.09
N MET A 221 10.08 11.90 3.05
CA MET A 221 8.89 11.05 3.01
C MET A 221 9.25 9.56 2.93
N ASN A 222 8.56 8.74 3.70
CA ASN A 222 8.65 7.28 3.64
C ASN A 222 7.28 6.70 3.26
N ILE A 223 7.17 6.19 2.02
CA ILE A 223 5.96 5.52 1.53
C ILE A 223 6.11 4.03 1.80
N ILE A 224 5.16 3.43 2.52
CA ILE A 224 5.09 1.99 2.78
C ILE A 224 3.89 1.44 2.02
N CYS A 225 4.16 0.74 0.92
CA CYS A 225 3.16 0.11 0.07
C CYS A 225 2.82 -1.29 0.60
N ILE A 226 1.60 -1.50 1.07
CA ILE A 226 1.10 -2.78 1.58
C ILE A 226 0.24 -3.42 0.48
N THR A 227 0.72 -4.50 -0.13
CA THR A 227 0.06 -5.13 -1.30
C THR A 227 0.13 -6.65 -1.25
N ASP A 228 -0.85 -7.35 -1.82
CA ASP A 228 -0.86 -8.82 -1.90
C ASP A 228 -0.63 -9.40 -3.30
N GLY A 229 -0.47 -8.54 -4.30
CA GLY A 229 -0.40 -8.92 -5.69
C GLY A 229 0.53 -8.05 -6.52
N GLU A 230 0.77 -8.52 -7.75
CA GLU A 230 1.53 -7.80 -8.77
C GLU A 230 0.78 -6.52 -9.20
N PRO A 231 1.48 -5.41 -9.43
CA PRO A 231 0.91 -4.22 -10.04
C PRO A 231 0.22 -4.51 -11.37
N SER A 232 -0.89 -3.82 -11.63
CA SER A 232 -1.62 -3.91 -12.91
C SER A 232 -1.15 -2.88 -13.96
N ASP A 233 -0.14 -2.08 -13.60
CA ASP A 233 0.41 -0.98 -14.38
C ASP A 233 1.92 -0.82 -14.15
N ASP A 234 2.54 0.10 -14.89
CA ASP A 234 3.97 0.41 -14.83
C ASP A 234 4.34 1.18 -13.54
N VAL A 235 5.09 0.52 -12.66
CA VAL A 235 5.53 1.04 -11.37
C VAL A 235 6.92 1.67 -11.47
N GLU A 236 7.74 1.16 -12.39
CA GLU A 236 9.11 1.57 -12.63
C GLU A 236 9.18 3.02 -13.07
N SER A 237 8.36 3.42 -14.05
CA SER A 237 8.35 4.78 -14.60
C SER A 237 8.19 5.89 -13.55
N PRO A 238 7.17 5.89 -12.67
CA PRO A 238 7.02 6.94 -11.66
C PRO A 238 8.16 6.94 -10.63
N LEU A 239 8.70 5.77 -10.27
CA LEU A 239 9.83 5.67 -9.34
C LEU A 239 11.12 6.21 -9.96
N ILE A 240 11.44 5.81 -11.19
CA ILE A 240 12.60 6.31 -11.95
C ILE A 240 12.48 7.83 -12.16
N ALA A 241 11.30 8.32 -12.51
CA ALA A 241 11.07 9.75 -12.68
C ALA A 241 11.29 10.53 -11.37
N ALA A 242 10.87 9.97 -10.24
CA ALA A 242 11.10 10.56 -8.92
C ALA A 242 12.58 10.57 -8.54
N ALA A 243 13.28 9.44 -8.68
CA ALA A 243 14.72 9.31 -8.43
C ALA A 243 15.54 10.32 -9.25
N LYS A 244 15.33 10.33 -10.58
CA LYS A 244 16.00 11.28 -11.49
C LYS A 244 15.66 12.74 -11.21
N LYS A 245 14.48 13.04 -10.68
CA LYS A 245 14.13 14.40 -10.27
C LYS A 245 14.86 14.80 -8.99
N LEU A 246 14.92 13.92 -7.99
CA LEU A 246 15.65 14.17 -6.74
C LEU A 246 17.15 14.35 -6.98
N ASP A 247 17.76 13.55 -7.86
CA ASP A 247 19.18 13.72 -8.22
C ASP A 247 19.45 15.08 -8.89
N ARG A 248 18.55 15.53 -9.77
CA ARG A 248 18.67 16.87 -10.38
C ARG A 248 18.51 18.02 -9.39
N LEU A 249 17.78 17.80 -8.30
CA LEU A 249 17.59 18.78 -7.24
C LEU A 249 18.68 18.71 -6.16
N ASP A 250 19.70 17.86 -6.34
CA ASP A 250 20.73 17.56 -5.33
C ASP A 250 20.14 17.23 -3.95
N ALA A 251 19.01 16.53 -3.96
CA ALA A 251 18.29 16.20 -2.74
C ALA A 251 19.11 15.25 -1.87
N ALA A 252 18.88 15.25 -0.56
CA ALA A 252 19.44 14.23 0.31
C ALA A 252 19.05 12.82 -0.16
N ALA A 253 19.95 11.84 -0.09
CA ALA A 253 19.71 10.47 -0.58
C ALA A 253 18.45 9.83 0.04
N TRP A 254 18.12 10.22 1.26
CA TRP A 254 16.97 9.74 2.04
C TRP A 254 15.70 10.58 1.90
N GLN A 255 15.67 11.61 1.04
CA GLN A 255 14.53 12.54 0.93
C GLN A 255 13.21 11.84 0.59
N VAL A 256 13.27 10.76 -0.19
CA VAL A 256 12.14 9.89 -0.50
C VAL A 256 12.63 8.47 -0.43
N GLY A 257 11.79 7.59 0.07
CA GLY A 257 11.85 6.22 -0.40
C GLY A 257 10.53 5.50 -0.25
N VAL A 258 10.44 4.42 -1.01
CA VAL A 258 9.24 3.63 -1.23
C VAL A 258 9.57 2.21 -0.83
N GLN A 259 8.83 1.68 0.13
CA GLN A 259 9.04 0.35 0.65
C GLN A 259 7.86 -0.53 0.29
N PHE A 260 8.11 -1.64 -0.38
CA PHE A 260 7.08 -2.62 -0.65
C PHE A 260 7.04 -3.66 0.45
N PHE A 261 5.85 -3.83 1.02
CA PHE A 261 5.56 -4.81 2.03
C PHE A 261 4.47 -5.75 1.52
N GLN A 262 4.88 -6.96 1.17
CA GLN A 262 3.98 -7.95 0.60
C GLN A 262 3.12 -8.60 1.69
N VAL A 263 1.83 -8.74 1.44
CA VAL A 263 0.90 -9.53 2.27
C VAL A 263 0.58 -10.84 1.56
N GLY A 264 0.56 -11.94 2.29
CA GLY A 264 0.34 -13.27 1.71
C GLY A 264 1.61 -13.86 1.08
N ASN A 265 1.43 -14.79 0.14
CA ASN A 265 2.49 -15.68 -0.35
C ASN A 265 2.49 -15.82 -1.89
N ASP A 266 1.99 -14.82 -2.61
CA ASP A 266 1.98 -14.83 -4.07
C ASP A 266 3.42 -14.75 -4.62
N GLU A 267 3.82 -15.72 -5.44
CA GLU A 267 5.20 -15.79 -5.91
C GLU A 267 5.51 -14.70 -6.95
N GLY A 268 4.57 -14.45 -7.86
CA GLY A 268 4.74 -13.47 -8.93
C GLY A 268 4.89 -12.06 -8.36
N ALA A 269 4.07 -11.71 -7.38
CA ALA A 269 4.20 -10.47 -6.63
C ALA A 269 5.56 -10.39 -5.93
N ARG A 270 6.04 -11.47 -5.30
CA ARG A 270 7.35 -11.47 -4.63
C ARG A 270 8.50 -11.23 -5.61
N GLU A 271 8.48 -11.92 -6.75
CA GLU A 271 9.49 -11.77 -7.80
C GLU A 271 9.47 -10.36 -8.41
N HIS A 272 8.28 -9.83 -8.73
CA HIS A 272 8.12 -8.50 -9.27
C HIS A 272 8.61 -7.41 -8.30
N LEU A 273 8.18 -7.46 -7.04
CA LEU A 273 8.61 -6.50 -6.02
C LEU A 273 10.13 -6.56 -5.77
N ARG A 274 10.73 -7.74 -5.89
CA ARG A 274 12.19 -7.89 -5.78
C ARG A 274 12.92 -7.28 -6.98
N SER A 275 12.42 -7.45 -8.20
CA SER A 275 12.98 -6.79 -9.38
C SER A 275 12.95 -5.25 -9.24
N LEU A 276 11.89 -4.69 -8.65
CA LEU A 276 11.82 -3.25 -8.35
C LEU A 276 12.91 -2.74 -7.39
N ASP A 277 13.42 -3.61 -6.51
CA ASP A 277 14.48 -3.30 -5.55
C ASP A 277 15.88 -3.47 -6.20
N ASP A 278 16.10 -4.63 -6.84
CA ASP A 278 17.41 -5.03 -7.37
C ASP A 278 17.74 -4.39 -8.73
N GLU A 279 16.73 -4.11 -9.58
CA GLU A 279 16.93 -3.86 -11.02
C GLU A 279 16.54 -2.45 -11.47
N LEU A 280 15.97 -1.60 -10.60
CA LEU A 280 15.42 -0.30 -11.01
C LEU A 280 16.46 0.61 -11.71
N GLY A 281 17.70 0.63 -11.22
CA GLY A 281 18.80 1.39 -11.85
C GLY A 281 19.20 0.85 -13.23
N ILE A 282 19.12 -0.48 -13.41
CA ILE A 282 19.38 -1.14 -14.69
C ILE A 282 18.28 -0.77 -15.70
N ILE A 283 17.02 -0.88 -15.28
CA ILE A 283 15.84 -0.52 -16.08
C ILE A 283 15.88 0.96 -16.49
N ALA A 284 16.35 1.83 -15.59
CA ALA A 284 16.52 3.27 -15.86
C ALA A 284 17.60 3.61 -16.89
N GLY A 285 18.44 2.62 -17.27
CA GLY A 285 19.62 2.80 -18.11
C GLY A 285 20.72 3.64 -17.46
N ASP A 286 20.69 3.74 -16.12
CA ASP A 286 21.53 4.65 -15.34
C ASP A 286 21.90 4.00 -14.01
N GLY A 287 23.04 3.29 -14.00
CA GLY A 287 23.57 2.66 -12.78
C GLY A 287 24.05 3.65 -11.72
N GLY A 288 24.06 4.96 -12.01
CA GLY A 288 24.34 6.03 -11.06
C GLY A 288 23.09 6.65 -10.43
N MET A 289 21.89 6.24 -10.87
CA MET A 289 20.63 6.70 -10.29
C MET A 289 20.56 6.32 -8.82
N ARG A 290 20.07 7.25 -7.98
CA ARG A 290 19.83 6.93 -6.57
C ARG A 290 18.87 5.75 -6.41
N ASP A 291 19.16 4.94 -5.41
CA ASP A 291 18.23 3.95 -4.89
C ASP A 291 17.21 4.63 -3.96
N ILE A 292 15.93 4.42 -4.25
CA ILE A 292 14.79 4.90 -3.44
C ILE A 292 13.81 3.79 -3.09
N VAL A 293 14.02 2.56 -3.56
CA VAL A 293 13.10 1.43 -3.37
C VAL A 293 13.71 0.47 -2.37
N ASP A 294 12.88 -0.20 -1.59
CA ASP A 294 13.30 -1.30 -0.74
C ASP A 294 12.16 -2.32 -0.69
N THR A 295 12.45 -3.60 -0.78
CA THR A 295 11.41 -4.64 -0.68
C THR A 295 11.64 -5.50 0.55
N VAL A 296 10.61 -5.58 1.39
CA VAL A 296 10.61 -6.49 2.54
C VAL A 296 9.55 -7.56 2.29
N PRO A 297 9.97 -8.81 1.97
CA PRO A 297 9.02 -9.90 1.90
C PRO A 297 8.47 -10.16 3.30
N PHE A 298 7.19 -10.49 3.39
CA PHE A 298 6.62 -10.97 4.63
C PHE A 298 7.19 -12.35 4.97
N THR A 299 8.15 -12.37 5.88
CA THR A 299 8.71 -13.59 6.46
C THR A 299 8.00 -13.92 7.77
N GLY A 300 6.69 -14.16 7.70
CA GLY A 300 6.04 -14.95 8.72
C GLY A 300 6.59 -16.38 8.65
N ALA A 301 6.97 -16.96 9.79
CA ALA A 301 7.20 -18.40 9.86
C ALA A 301 5.95 -19.10 9.29
N GLU A 302 6.10 -19.80 8.17
CA GLU A 302 5.09 -20.65 7.53
C GLU A 302 3.65 -20.09 7.53
N GLY A 303 3.40 -19.00 6.78
CA GLY A 303 2.03 -18.50 6.59
C GLY A 303 1.46 -17.73 7.78
N GLY A 304 2.32 -17.07 8.56
CA GLY A 304 1.89 -16.15 9.62
C GLY A 304 0.99 -15.01 9.11
N CYS A 305 0.27 -14.36 10.02
CA CYS A 305 -0.54 -13.18 9.71
C CYS A 305 0.30 -11.90 9.68
N LEU A 306 -0.12 -10.89 8.92
CA LEU A 306 0.49 -9.57 8.99
C LEU A 306 0.30 -8.96 10.40
N THR A 307 1.41 -8.76 11.12
CA THR A 307 1.43 -8.23 12.50
C THR A 307 1.92 -6.78 12.55
N GLY A 308 1.55 -6.08 13.62
CA GLY A 308 2.09 -4.74 13.90
C GLY A 308 3.62 -4.75 14.04
N GLU A 309 4.21 -5.80 14.59
CA GLU A 309 5.67 -5.96 14.69
C GLU A 309 6.34 -6.07 13.31
N GLY A 310 5.71 -6.78 12.37
CA GLY A 310 6.16 -6.89 10.99
C GLY A 310 6.19 -5.53 10.29
N ILE A 311 5.08 -4.77 10.36
CA ILE A 311 5.04 -3.42 9.78
C ILE A 311 6.02 -2.49 10.50
N LEU A 312 6.11 -2.57 11.83
CA LEU A 312 7.03 -1.74 12.58
C LEU A 312 8.48 -1.98 12.13
N LYS A 313 8.91 -3.24 12.02
CA LYS A 313 10.24 -3.59 11.50
C LYS A 313 10.50 -3.02 10.11
N VAL A 314 9.48 -3.01 9.25
CA VAL A 314 9.54 -2.46 7.89
C VAL A 314 9.77 -0.95 7.97
N VAL A 315 8.95 -0.24 8.73
CA VAL A 315 9.10 1.21 9.01
C VAL A 315 10.50 1.50 9.55
N LEU A 316 10.96 0.79 10.58
CA LEU A 316 12.27 1.01 11.20
C LEU A 316 13.43 0.67 10.27
N GLY A 317 13.32 -0.42 9.51
CA GLY A 317 14.36 -0.89 8.59
C GLY A 317 14.61 0.11 7.47
N ALA A 318 13.54 0.65 6.87
CA ALA A 318 13.65 1.66 5.83
C ALA A 318 14.33 2.93 6.33
N VAL A 319 14.00 3.37 7.55
CA VAL A 319 14.58 4.59 8.11
C VAL A 319 16.02 4.38 8.59
N ASN A 320 16.33 3.27 9.25
CA ASN A 320 17.68 3.01 9.77
C ASN A 320 18.71 2.90 8.63
N ARG A 321 18.39 2.18 7.55
CA ARG A 321 19.23 2.14 6.33
C ARG A 321 19.48 3.53 5.74
N ARG A 322 18.51 4.43 5.83
CA ARG A 322 18.63 5.82 5.36
C ARG A 322 19.50 6.67 6.27
N LEU A 323 19.40 6.49 7.59
CA LEU A 323 20.27 7.15 8.56
C LEU A 323 21.72 6.68 8.47
N ASP A 324 21.95 5.39 8.24
CA ASP A 324 23.29 4.86 8.01
C ASP A 324 23.91 5.51 6.76
N ARG A 325 23.13 5.72 5.70
CA ARG A 325 23.56 6.47 4.51
C ARG A 325 23.85 7.95 4.81
N LYS A 326 23.08 8.59 5.71
CA LYS A 326 23.36 9.97 6.19
C LYS A 326 24.68 10.08 6.92
N ARG A 327 24.86 9.26 7.96
CA ARG A 327 26.09 9.26 8.77
C ARG A 327 27.32 8.95 7.92
N SER A 328 27.22 8.00 6.99
CA SER A 328 28.31 7.67 6.07
C SER A 328 28.73 8.88 5.22
N ARG A 329 27.81 9.69 4.69
CA ARG A 329 28.18 10.87 3.89
C ARG A 329 28.72 12.05 4.70
N GLU A 330 28.22 12.26 5.91
CA GLU A 330 28.75 13.30 6.81
C GLU A 330 30.18 12.99 7.26
N LEU A 331 30.55 11.70 7.38
CA LEU A 331 31.92 11.26 7.73
C LEU A 331 32.94 11.42 6.59
N HIS A 332 32.50 11.62 5.34
CA HIS A 332 33.37 11.74 4.16
C HIS A 332 33.44 13.17 3.60
N ARG A 333 32.95 14.17 4.34
CA ARG A 333 33.14 15.61 4.05
C ARG A 333 34.24 16.18 4.93
#